data_AF-A0A2U8WFP2-F1
#
_entry.id   AF-A0A2U8WFP2-F1
#
_cell.length_a   1.000
_cell.length_b   1.000
_cell.length_c   1.000
_cell.angle_alpha   90.00
_cell.angle_beta   90.00
_cell.angle_gamma   90.00
#
_symmetry.space_group_name_H-M   'P 1'
#
loop_
_entity.id
_entity.type
_entity.pdbx_description
1 polymer ?
#
loop_
_entity_poly.entity_id
_entity_poly.type
_entity_poly.pdbx_seq_one_letter_code
_entity_poly.pdbx_strand_id
1 'polypeptide(L)'
;MRDTSDMVHRGRDGWLFLTGGTNRVLRQYRASLPVAWRLWRWRRLIEARTARAAALGARAFHVAVPEKLSIYDDRLDGLPLDPALSPARRLGARLARSPAARAWIDLVGPLRAARDVEPPLYLRTDTHWSQDGCRLAYGEIMRALGAAPPPDLAGRPFHDHDGVLDLGAKVEPPLRETMRIYEVQRDAVRVFANPLVAGHEARGTAADLHVGAHVVFRNESPTADPRTLMLFGDSCSHFHPIFLTGLLAESFRELHFVWSASLDWSYVERVRPHLLLVEVAERFLARVPADRFDVEEAGARGLDSAAEAGI
;
A
#
# COMPACT_ATOMS: atom_id res chain seq x y z
N MET A 1 -15.36 12.97 -24.04
CA MET A 1 -14.85 13.43 -22.73
C MET A 1 -15.69 12.79 -21.64
N ARG A 2 -15.14 11.83 -20.87
CA ARG A 2 -15.80 11.39 -19.64
C ARG A 2 -15.65 12.52 -18.64
N ASP A 3 -16.76 12.92 -18.03
CA ASP A 3 -16.78 13.96 -17.02
C ASP A 3 -15.80 13.61 -15.88
N THR A 4 -14.71 14.36 -15.77
CA THR A 4 -13.70 14.19 -14.72
C THR A 4 -14.23 14.62 -13.35
N SER A 5 -15.36 15.36 -13.31
CA SER A 5 -16.05 15.80 -12.10
C SER A 5 -16.50 14.61 -11.22
N ASP A 6 -16.79 13.45 -11.82
CA ASP A 6 -17.24 12.27 -11.06
C ASP A 6 -16.09 11.45 -10.42
N MET A 7 -14.84 11.76 -10.76
CA MET A 7 -13.67 11.01 -10.29
C MET A 7 -12.90 11.71 -9.17
N VAL A 8 -12.82 13.04 -9.20
CA VAL A 8 -12.03 13.84 -8.26
C VAL A 8 -12.92 14.88 -7.60
N HIS A 9 -12.97 14.87 -6.27
CA HIS A 9 -13.64 15.88 -5.48
C HIS A 9 -12.65 16.96 -5.04
N ARG A 10 -13.00 18.24 -5.25
CA ARG A 10 -12.21 19.38 -4.76
C ARG A 10 -12.67 19.72 -3.34
N GLY A 11 -11.78 19.56 -2.37
CA GLY A 11 -11.97 19.99 -0.99
C GLY A 11 -11.47 21.43 -0.77
N ARG A 12 -11.33 21.77 0.52
CA ARG A 12 -10.80 23.07 0.95
C ARG A 12 -9.30 23.17 0.68
N ASP A 13 -8.77 24.38 0.59
CA ASP A 13 -7.32 24.67 0.58
C ASP A 13 -6.48 23.82 -0.39
N GLY A 14 -7.02 23.53 -1.58
CA GLY A 14 -6.34 22.79 -2.64
C GLY A 14 -6.30 21.27 -2.46
N TRP A 15 -6.99 20.70 -1.47
CA TRP A 15 -7.09 19.25 -1.31
C TRP A 15 -7.95 18.62 -2.42
N LEU A 16 -7.44 17.57 -3.07
CA LEU A 16 -8.16 16.77 -4.06
C LEU A 16 -8.42 15.37 -3.52
N PHE A 17 -9.61 14.80 -3.70
CA PHE A 17 -9.96 13.47 -3.20
C PHE A 17 -10.44 12.56 -4.33
N LEU A 18 -9.98 11.32 -4.37
CA LEU A 18 -10.52 10.33 -5.30
C LEU A 18 -11.88 9.83 -4.81
N THR A 19 -12.93 10.05 -5.59
CA THR A 19 -14.30 9.63 -5.26
C THR A 19 -14.85 8.56 -6.22
N GLY A 20 -14.35 8.51 -7.46
CA GLY A 20 -14.85 7.64 -8.52
C GLY A 20 -13.90 6.50 -8.92
N GLY A 21 -13.70 6.35 -10.23
CA GLY A 21 -12.80 5.36 -10.83
C GLY A 21 -13.35 3.92 -10.86
N THR A 22 -12.49 2.99 -11.29
CA THR A 22 -12.78 1.55 -11.39
C THR A 22 -13.16 0.92 -10.05
N ASN A 23 -12.62 1.47 -8.95
CA ASN A 23 -12.91 1.05 -7.58
C ASN A 23 -14.19 1.67 -6.98
N ARG A 24 -14.82 2.64 -7.65
CA ARG A 24 -16.04 3.33 -7.20
C ARG A 24 -15.94 3.78 -5.73
N VAL A 25 -14.87 4.50 -5.39
CA VAL A 25 -14.41 4.73 -4.00
C VAL A 25 -15.54 5.22 -3.08
N LEU A 26 -16.25 6.28 -3.46
CA LEU A 26 -17.32 6.86 -2.64
C LEU A 26 -18.47 5.88 -2.37
N ARG A 27 -18.75 4.94 -3.30
CA ARG A 27 -19.81 3.93 -3.10
C ARG A 27 -19.47 2.93 -1.99
N GLN A 28 -18.21 2.83 -1.59
CA GLN A 28 -17.78 1.93 -0.53
C GLN A 28 -18.13 2.45 0.86
N TYR A 29 -18.30 3.77 1.03
CA TYR A 29 -18.69 4.46 2.27
C TYR A 29 -20.20 4.43 2.53
N ARG A 30 -20.88 3.38 2.07
CA ARG A 30 -22.34 3.24 2.22
C ARG A 30 -22.67 2.08 3.16
N ALA A 31 -23.70 2.27 3.97
CA ALA A 31 -24.34 1.21 4.71
C ALA A 31 -25.27 0.44 3.76
N SER A 32 -24.75 -0.58 3.08
CA SER A 32 -25.53 -1.41 2.15
C SER A 32 -25.19 -2.90 2.29
N LEU A 33 -26.15 -3.76 1.92
CA LEU A 33 -25.96 -5.22 1.93
C LEU A 33 -24.78 -5.67 1.07
N PRO A 34 -24.55 -5.17 -0.17
CA PRO A 34 -23.38 -5.54 -0.95
C PRO A 34 -22.05 -5.20 -0.26
N VAL A 35 -21.96 -4.03 0.38
CA VAL A 35 -20.76 -3.64 1.14
C VAL A 35 -20.57 -4.54 2.35
N ALA A 36 -21.65 -4.83 3.10
CA ALA A 36 -21.59 -5.69 4.27
C ALA A 36 -21.12 -7.11 3.91
N TRP A 37 -21.66 -7.70 2.83
CA TRP A 37 -21.29 -9.03 2.37
C TRP A 37 -19.83 -9.07 1.88
N ARG A 38 -19.39 -8.03 1.17
CA ARG A 38 -17.99 -7.91 0.74
C ARG A 38 -17.02 -7.85 1.93
N LEU A 39 -17.33 -7.06 2.96
CA LEU A 39 -16.50 -6.98 4.17
C LEU A 39 -16.51 -8.29 4.97
N TRP A 40 -17.61 -9.05 4.94
CA TRP A 40 -17.64 -10.41 5.48
C TRP A 40 -16.71 -11.35 4.71
N ARG A 41 -16.71 -11.30 3.36
CA ARG A 41 -15.78 -12.09 2.53
C ARG A 41 -14.33 -11.73 2.77
N TRP A 42 -14.01 -10.45 2.90
CA TRP A 42 -12.66 -10.00 3.28
C TRP A 42 -12.23 -10.55 4.63
N ARG A 43 -13.10 -10.48 5.65
CA ARG A 43 -12.82 -11.10 6.95
C ARG A 43 -12.50 -12.59 6.82
N ARG A 44 -13.31 -13.34 6.05
CA ARG A 44 -13.10 -14.78 5.82
C ARG A 44 -11.79 -15.07 5.10
N LEU A 45 -11.45 -14.26 4.10
CA LEU A 45 -10.18 -14.37 3.39
C LEU A 45 -8.99 -14.14 4.34
N ILE A 46 -9.04 -13.09 5.16
CA ILE A 46 -7.97 -12.79 6.13
C ILE A 46 -7.85 -13.90 7.17
N GLU A 47 -8.95 -14.42 7.71
CA GLU A 47 -8.94 -15.59 8.61
C GLU A 47 -8.25 -16.80 7.95
N ALA A 48 -8.58 -17.10 6.69
CA ALA A 48 -7.99 -18.21 5.96
C ALA A 48 -6.50 -17.99 5.67
N ARG A 49 -6.09 -16.78 5.27
CA ARG A 49 -4.69 -16.42 5.04
C ARG A 49 -3.88 -16.54 6.32
N THR A 50 -4.39 -16.03 7.44
CA THR A 50 -3.72 -16.14 8.74
C THR A 50 -3.56 -17.60 9.17
N ALA A 51 -4.59 -18.43 9.02
CA ALA A 51 -4.49 -19.85 9.36
C ALA A 51 -3.49 -20.60 8.46
N ARG A 52 -3.51 -20.36 7.14
CA ARG A 52 -2.58 -21.00 6.20
C ARG A 52 -1.13 -20.57 6.44
N ALA A 53 -0.88 -19.28 6.66
CA ALA A 53 0.45 -18.79 7.00
C ALA A 53 0.98 -19.42 8.30
N ALA A 54 0.13 -19.52 9.33
CA ALA A 54 0.50 -20.16 10.59
C ALA A 54 0.85 -21.65 10.40
N ALA A 55 0.11 -22.37 9.55
CA ALA A 55 0.43 -23.76 9.21
C ALA A 55 1.78 -23.92 8.47
N LEU A 56 2.27 -22.86 7.81
CA LEU A 56 3.58 -22.78 7.17
C LEU A 56 4.68 -22.22 8.11
N GLY A 57 4.35 -21.93 9.37
CA GLY A 57 5.29 -21.36 10.34
C GLY A 57 5.47 -19.84 10.27
N ALA A 58 4.67 -19.15 9.46
CA ALA A 58 4.73 -17.69 9.29
C ALA A 58 3.66 -16.96 10.14
N ARG A 59 4.00 -15.78 10.65
CA ARG A 59 3.00 -14.85 11.22
C ARG A 59 2.49 -13.90 10.14
N ALA A 60 1.19 -13.96 9.85
CA ALA A 60 0.56 -13.09 8.85
C ALA A 60 -0.06 -11.85 9.46
N PHE A 61 0.07 -10.74 8.74
CA PHE A 61 -0.48 -9.43 9.03
C PHE A 61 -1.13 -8.85 7.79
N HIS A 62 -2.20 -8.12 8.00
CA HIS A 62 -2.97 -7.44 6.96
C HIS A 62 -3.18 -6.00 7.39
N VAL A 63 -2.94 -5.10 6.46
CA VAL A 63 -3.10 -3.67 6.64
C VAL A 63 -3.81 -3.09 5.43
N ALA A 64 -4.78 -2.21 5.69
CA ALA A 64 -5.35 -1.39 4.65
C ALA A 64 -4.82 0.04 4.81
N VAL A 65 -4.17 0.57 3.77
CA VAL A 65 -3.79 1.99 3.72
C VAL A 65 -5.08 2.78 3.54
N PRO A 66 -5.49 3.60 4.53
CA PRO A 66 -6.77 4.26 4.46
C PRO A 66 -6.80 5.24 3.29
N GLU A 67 -7.98 5.47 2.73
CA GLU A 67 -8.14 6.54 1.76
C GLU A 67 -8.08 7.88 2.47
N LYS A 68 -7.66 8.92 1.72
CA LYS A 68 -7.66 10.30 2.21
C LYS A 68 -9.03 10.76 2.72
N LEU A 69 -10.11 10.23 2.13
CA LEU A 69 -11.50 10.39 2.58
C LEU A 69 -11.74 9.90 4.03
N SER A 70 -11.05 8.84 4.45
CA SER A 70 -11.14 8.28 5.80
C SER A 70 -10.32 9.04 6.84
N ILE A 71 -9.39 9.90 6.42
CA ILE A 71 -8.46 10.61 7.32
C ILE A 71 -8.79 12.11 7.41
N TYR A 72 -8.97 12.76 6.26
CA TYR A 72 -9.17 14.20 6.11
C TYR A 72 -10.61 14.55 5.72
N ASP A 73 -11.59 13.95 6.39
CA ASP A 73 -13.01 14.26 6.19
C ASP A 73 -13.34 15.73 6.49
N ASP A 74 -12.56 16.36 7.36
CA ASP A 74 -12.65 17.77 7.74
C ASP A 74 -12.05 18.75 6.72
N ARG A 75 -11.33 18.25 5.72
CA ARG A 75 -10.84 19.03 4.56
C ARG A 75 -11.76 18.89 3.34
N LEU A 76 -12.83 18.11 3.44
CA LEU A 76 -13.87 18.03 2.40
C LEU A 76 -14.66 19.34 2.31
N ASP A 77 -15.22 19.59 1.12
CA ASP A 77 -16.11 20.71 0.86
C ASP A 77 -17.38 20.24 0.15
N GLY A 78 -18.53 20.32 0.82
CA GLY A 78 -19.83 19.94 0.23
C GLY A 78 -20.03 18.45 -0.13
N LEU A 79 -19.08 17.55 0.17
CA LEU A 79 -19.21 16.11 -0.12
C LEU A 79 -19.87 15.37 1.06
N PRO A 80 -21.09 14.82 0.90
CA PRO A 80 -21.71 14.01 1.94
C PRO A 80 -20.97 12.66 2.07
N LEU A 81 -20.21 12.52 3.16
CA LEU A 81 -19.44 11.33 3.51
C LEU A 81 -19.56 11.08 5.02
N ASP A 82 -19.83 9.83 5.42
CA ASP A 82 -19.66 9.42 6.81
C ASP A 82 -18.33 8.65 6.94
N PRO A 83 -17.30 9.22 7.60
CA PRO A 83 -16.01 8.55 7.81
C PRO A 83 -16.13 7.32 8.72
N ALA A 84 -17.19 7.18 9.52
CA ALA A 84 -17.47 5.95 10.26
C ALA A 84 -17.82 4.78 9.31
N LEU A 85 -18.22 5.09 8.07
CA LEU A 85 -18.48 4.09 7.03
C LEU A 85 -17.25 3.64 6.25
N SER A 86 -16.04 4.12 6.60
CA SER A 86 -14.76 3.64 6.09
C SER A 86 -14.70 2.10 5.99
N PRO A 87 -14.45 1.54 4.79
CA PRO A 87 -14.27 0.11 4.60
C PRO A 87 -13.19 -0.50 5.51
N ALA A 88 -12.03 0.15 5.66
CA ALA A 88 -10.93 -0.29 6.50
C ALA A 88 -11.33 -0.31 7.98
N ARG A 89 -11.95 0.77 8.48
CA ARG A 89 -12.43 0.85 9.87
C ARG A 89 -13.47 -0.24 10.15
N ARG A 90 -14.42 -0.44 9.25
CA ARG A 90 -15.48 -1.45 9.38
C ARG A 90 -14.96 -2.87 9.24
N LEU A 91 -13.91 -3.09 8.45
CA LEU A 91 -13.25 -4.40 8.36
C LEU A 91 -12.49 -4.70 9.65
N GLY A 92 -11.70 -3.74 10.14
CA GLY A 92 -10.98 -3.85 11.41
C GLY A 92 -11.92 -4.16 12.59
N ALA A 93 -13.05 -3.45 12.70
CA ALA A 93 -14.05 -3.74 13.73
C ALA A 93 -14.67 -5.16 13.64
N ARG A 94 -14.73 -5.75 12.44
CA ARG A 94 -15.18 -7.14 12.24
C ARG A 94 -14.09 -8.16 12.57
N LEU A 95 -12.83 -7.85 12.26
CA LEU A 95 -11.66 -8.69 12.55
C LEU A 95 -11.31 -8.70 14.04
N ALA A 96 -11.50 -7.58 14.74
CA ALA A 96 -11.32 -7.51 16.20
C ALA A 96 -12.19 -8.53 16.96
N ARG A 97 -13.27 -9.02 16.34
CA ARG A 97 -14.19 -10.05 16.85
C ARG A 97 -13.96 -11.41 16.17
N SER A 98 -12.74 -11.68 15.71
CA SER A 98 -12.39 -12.91 15.03
C SER A 98 -11.09 -13.53 15.53
N PRO A 99 -10.82 -14.81 15.21
CA PRO A 99 -9.54 -15.45 15.53
C PRO A 99 -8.32 -14.74 14.91
N ALA A 100 -8.53 -13.95 13.85
CA ALA A 100 -7.49 -13.18 13.17
C ALA A 100 -7.34 -11.73 13.70
N ALA A 101 -7.89 -11.41 14.88
CA ALA A 101 -7.82 -10.05 15.44
C ALA A 101 -6.40 -9.49 15.52
N ARG A 102 -5.42 -10.34 15.90
CA ARG A 102 -4.00 -9.94 16.00
C ARG A 102 -3.29 -9.81 14.65
N ALA A 103 -3.92 -10.27 13.56
CA ALA A 103 -3.39 -10.16 12.21
C ALA A 103 -3.83 -8.86 11.52
N TRP A 104 -4.72 -8.05 12.11
CA TRP A 104 -5.13 -6.77 11.54
C TRP A 104 -4.35 -5.60 12.14
N ILE A 105 -3.76 -4.78 11.29
CA ILE A 105 -3.08 -3.53 11.69
C ILE A 105 -4.01 -2.37 11.37
N ASP A 106 -4.49 -1.66 12.40
CA ASP A 106 -5.32 -0.47 12.21
C ASP A 106 -4.45 0.76 11.94
N LEU A 107 -4.61 1.33 10.75
CA LEU A 107 -4.01 2.61 10.38
C LEU A 107 -5.01 3.78 10.41
N VAL A 108 -6.33 3.52 10.45
CA VAL A 108 -7.33 4.60 10.44
C VAL A 108 -7.24 5.40 11.74
N GLY A 109 -7.18 4.73 12.89
CA GLY A 109 -7.09 5.40 14.19
C GLY A 109 -5.85 6.30 14.33
N PRO A 110 -4.63 5.74 14.20
CA PRO A 110 -3.38 6.51 14.33
C PRO A 110 -3.26 7.67 13.34
N LEU A 111 -3.58 7.44 12.05
CA LEU A 111 -3.49 8.50 11.03
C LEU A 111 -4.54 9.59 11.25
N ARG A 112 -5.76 9.26 11.69
CA ARG A 112 -6.76 10.28 12.04
C ARG A 112 -6.34 11.09 13.26
N ALA A 113 -5.76 10.45 14.27
CA ALA A 113 -5.29 11.14 15.48
C ALA A 113 -4.16 12.13 15.17
N ALA A 114 -3.33 11.83 14.17
CA ALA A 114 -2.24 12.67 13.72
C ALA A 114 -2.57 13.55 12.49
N ARG A 115 -3.84 13.65 12.06
CA ARG A 115 -4.20 14.33 10.79
C ARG A 115 -3.83 15.82 10.74
N ASP A 116 -3.67 16.46 11.89
CA ASP A 116 -3.36 17.89 11.99
C ASP A 116 -1.86 18.18 12.18
N VAL A 117 -0.99 17.15 12.09
CA VAL A 117 0.47 17.33 12.12
C VAL A 117 0.99 17.83 10.77
N GLU A 118 2.10 18.58 10.82
CA GLU A 118 2.82 19.04 9.64
C GLU A 118 4.22 18.38 9.57
N PRO A 119 4.69 17.93 8.38
CA PRO A 119 3.99 17.96 7.09
C PRO A 119 2.75 17.04 7.04
N PRO A 120 1.80 17.25 6.12
CA PRO A 120 0.56 16.49 6.09
C PRO A 120 0.83 15.02 5.78
N LEU A 121 0.06 14.11 6.37
CA LEU A 121 0.20 12.67 6.18
C LEU A 121 -0.19 12.17 4.78
N TYR A 122 -0.86 13.01 3.98
CA TYR A 122 -1.22 12.71 2.60
C TYR A 122 -0.90 13.92 1.73
N LEU A 123 -0.50 13.65 0.49
CA LEU A 123 -0.32 14.68 -0.51
C LEU A 123 -1.70 15.25 -0.89
N ARG A 124 -1.80 16.58 -1.01
CA ARG A 124 -3.04 17.28 -1.33
C ARG A 124 -3.56 16.90 -2.71
N THR A 125 -2.66 16.79 -3.68
CA THR A 125 -2.92 16.59 -5.11
C THR A 125 -2.63 15.17 -5.61
N ASP A 126 -2.39 14.21 -4.71
CA ASP A 126 -2.16 12.81 -5.03
C ASP A 126 -3.14 11.89 -4.28
N THR A 127 -3.28 10.64 -4.72
CA THR A 127 -4.04 9.60 -4.01
C THR A 127 -3.28 8.97 -2.86
N HIS A 128 -1.95 9.04 -2.87
CA HIS A 128 -1.08 8.41 -1.88
C HIS A 128 -0.92 9.24 -0.61
N TRP A 129 -0.50 8.55 0.45
CA TRP A 129 0.09 9.21 1.61
C TRP A 129 1.35 9.98 1.21
N SER A 130 1.76 10.93 2.05
CA SER A 130 3.10 11.50 1.98
C SER A 130 4.12 10.50 2.55
N GLN A 131 5.42 10.78 2.41
CA GLN A 131 6.43 10.00 3.09
C GLN A 131 6.27 10.05 4.63
N ASP A 132 5.79 11.16 5.18
CA ASP A 132 5.49 11.30 6.62
C ASP A 132 4.32 10.41 7.05
N GLY A 133 3.26 10.34 6.24
CA GLY A 133 2.16 9.39 6.46
C GLY A 133 2.61 7.93 6.36
N CYS A 134 3.44 7.62 5.37
CA CYS A 134 4.05 6.30 5.23
C CYS A 134 4.95 5.94 6.43
N ARG A 135 5.73 6.89 6.96
CA ARG A 135 6.59 6.69 8.14
C ARG A 135 5.78 6.42 9.41
N LEU A 136 4.67 7.14 9.61
CA LEU A 136 3.75 6.88 10.72
C LEU A 136 3.15 5.47 10.59
N ALA A 137 2.65 5.11 9.41
CA ALA A 137 2.12 3.78 9.14
C ALA A 137 3.17 2.68 9.34
N TYR A 138 4.40 2.91 8.88
CA TYR A 138 5.54 2.03 9.10
C TYR A 138 5.81 1.80 10.59
N GLY A 139 5.74 2.83 11.44
CA GLY A 139 5.88 2.69 12.89
C GLY A 139 4.83 1.74 13.50
N GLU A 140 3.56 1.89 13.11
CA GLU A 140 2.48 0.99 13.53
C GLU A 140 2.67 -0.45 13.02
N ILE A 141 3.16 -0.59 11.80
CA ILE A 141 3.50 -1.89 11.21
C ILE A 141 4.64 -2.54 12.00
N MET A 142 5.76 -1.86 12.22
CA MET A 142 6.91 -2.39 12.98
C MET A 142 6.49 -2.81 14.39
N ARG A 143 5.67 -2.01 15.07
CA ARG A 143 5.10 -2.35 16.38
C ARG A 143 4.27 -3.64 16.33
N ALA A 144 3.42 -3.81 15.33
CA ALA A 144 2.62 -5.03 15.17
C ALA A 144 3.47 -6.27 14.84
N LEU A 145 4.51 -6.10 14.02
CA LEU A 145 5.47 -7.15 13.67
C LEU A 145 6.36 -7.53 14.87
N GLY A 146 6.44 -6.68 15.90
CA GLY A 146 7.37 -6.81 17.01
C GLY A 146 8.81 -6.64 16.52
N ALA A 147 9.05 -5.61 15.72
CA ALA A 147 10.34 -5.24 15.15
C ALA A 147 10.68 -3.80 15.56
N ALA A 148 11.96 -3.45 15.52
CA ALA A 148 12.44 -2.10 15.81
C ALA A 148 12.97 -1.44 14.53
N PRO A 149 12.62 -0.18 14.24
CA PRO A 149 13.27 0.57 13.17
C PRO A 149 14.77 0.71 13.39
N PRO A 150 15.58 0.78 12.32
CA PRO A 150 16.98 1.18 12.43
C PRO A 150 17.11 2.55 13.12
N PRO A 151 18.05 2.72 14.08
CA PRO A 151 18.16 3.93 14.88
C PRO A 151 18.34 5.22 14.08
N ASP A 152 19.00 5.14 12.92
CA ASP A 152 19.30 6.28 12.07
C ASP A 152 18.20 6.61 11.05
N LEU A 153 17.22 5.72 10.84
CA LEU A 153 16.23 5.83 9.76
C LEU A 153 15.43 7.14 9.84
N ALA A 154 15.09 7.57 11.05
CA ALA A 154 14.35 8.82 11.28
C ALA A 154 15.14 10.06 10.87
N GLY A 155 16.47 10.03 10.99
CA GLY A 155 17.37 11.15 10.73
C GLY A 155 17.97 11.19 9.32
N ARG A 156 17.59 10.27 8.43
CA ARG A 156 18.10 10.24 7.04
C ARG A 156 17.66 11.49 6.26
N PRO A 157 18.52 11.98 5.34
CA PRO A 157 18.27 13.21 4.60
C PRO A 157 17.03 13.09 3.70
N PHE A 158 16.57 14.24 3.25
CA PHE A 158 15.49 14.36 2.28
C PHE A 158 15.77 15.48 1.29
N HIS A 159 15.11 15.41 0.14
CA HIS A 159 15.00 16.51 -0.81
C HIS A 159 13.53 16.73 -1.17
N ASP A 160 13.24 17.92 -1.69
CA ASP A 160 11.90 18.27 -2.15
C ASP A 160 11.79 18.02 -3.66
N HIS A 161 10.63 17.55 -4.09
CA HIS A 161 10.29 17.32 -5.49
C HIS A 161 9.00 18.06 -5.83
N ASP A 162 9.08 18.99 -6.79
CA ASP A 162 7.95 19.76 -7.28
C ASP A 162 7.37 19.17 -8.56
N GLY A 163 6.15 18.64 -8.49
CA GLY A 163 5.54 17.92 -9.61
C GLY A 163 4.04 18.13 -9.76
N VAL A 164 3.51 17.74 -10.92
CA VAL A 164 2.07 17.45 -11.08
C VAL A 164 1.89 15.98 -10.70
N LEU A 165 1.05 15.74 -9.70
CA LEU A 165 0.84 14.42 -9.11
C LEU A 165 -0.46 13.76 -9.59
N ASP A 166 -0.81 12.57 -9.10
CA ASP A 166 -1.87 11.72 -9.68
C ASP A 166 -3.24 12.41 -9.84
N LEU A 167 -3.73 13.12 -8.80
CA LEU A 167 -4.99 13.86 -8.89
C LEU A 167 -4.81 15.25 -9.49
N GLY A 168 -3.64 15.86 -9.30
CA GLY A 168 -3.26 17.14 -9.90
C GLY A 168 -3.29 17.10 -11.42
N ALA A 169 -2.93 15.96 -12.03
CA ALA A 169 -3.01 15.73 -13.47
C ALA A 169 -4.45 15.54 -14.00
N LYS A 170 -5.43 15.31 -13.11
CA LYS A 170 -6.83 15.01 -13.47
C LYS A 170 -7.75 16.22 -13.38
N VAL A 171 -7.22 17.39 -13.05
CA VAL A 171 -7.95 18.65 -12.93
C VAL A 171 -7.43 19.67 -13.93
N GLU A 172 -8.32 20.58 -14.35
CA GLU A 172 -7.97 21.72 -15.20
C GLU A 172 -8.12 23.03 -14.40
N PRO A 173 -7.10 23.91 -14.38
CA PRO A 173 -5.72 23.62 -14.80
C PRO A 173 -5.03 22.58 -13.89
N PRO A 174 -3.97 21.89 -14.37
CA PRO A 174 -3.22 20.95 -13.55
C PRO A 174 -2.66 21.60 -12.30
N LEU A 175 -2.79 20.93 -11.16
CA LEU A 175 -2.25 21.40 -9.88
C LEU A 175 -0.90 20.75 -9.58
N ARG A 176 0.01 21.55 -9.03
CA ARG A 176 1.35 21.12 -8.61
C ARG A 176 1.42 21.08 -7.10
N GLU A 177 2.32 20.24 -6.59
CA GLU A 177 2.61 20.14 -5.16
C GLU A 177 4.08 19.76 -4.95
N THR A 178 4.66 20.30 -3.89
CA THR A 178 5.99 19.92 -3.39
C THR A 178 5.84 18.70 -2.49
N MET A 179 6.47 17.59 -2.85
CA MET A 179 6.55 16.41 -2.00
C MET A 179 7.95 16.25 -1.43
N ARG A 180 8.04 15.96 -0.13
CA ARG A 180 9.30 15.57 0.51
C ARG A 180 9.61 14.11 0.19
N ILE A 181 10.84 13.85 -0.26
CA ILE A 181 11.36 12.52 -0.56
C ILE A 181 12.53 12.24 0.38
N TYR A 182 12.37 11.24 1.24
CA TYR A 182 13.44 10.80 2.14
C TYR A 182 14.34 9.79 1.44
N GLU A 183 15.65 9.94 1.63
CA GLU A 183 16.68 9.03 1.14
C GLU A 183 16.76 7.83 2.09
N VAL A 184 15.77 6.94 1.97
CA VAL A 184 15.64 5.80 2.87
C VAL A 184 16.58 4.67 2.54
N GLN A 185 17.13 4.52 1.34
CA GLN A 185 18.03 3.40 1.04
C GLN A 185 19.46 3.70 1.48
N ARG A 186 20.07 2.80 2.26
CA ARG A 186 21.50 2.88 2.64
C ARG A 186 22.15 1.50 2.68
N ASP A 187 21.60 0.59 3.48
CA ASP A 187 22.23 -0.69 3.78
C ASP A 187 21.61 -1.84 2.98
N ALA A 188 20.32 -1.72 2.62
CA ALA A 188 19.60 -2.75 1.89
C ALA A 188 19.91 -2.68 0.38
N VAL A 189 20.31 -3.82 -0.18
CA VAL A 189 20.65 -3.99 -1.59
C VAL A 189 19.60 -4.86 -2.26
N ARG A 190 19.11 -4.43 -3.43
CA ARG A 190 18.23 -5.25 -4.27
C ARG A 190 19.06 -6.36 -4.91
N VAL A 191 18.81 -7.61 -4.51
CA VAL A 191 19.53 -8.79 -5.01
C VAL A 191 18.76 -9.56 -6.08
N PHE A 192 17.48 -9.25 -6.27
CA PHE A 192 16.66 -9.83 -7.32
C PHE A 192 15.64 -8.82 -7.83
N ALA A 193 15.41 -8.86 -9.14
CA ALA A 193 14.28 -8.26 -9.83
C ALA A 193 13.81 -9.26 -10.90
N ASN A 194 12.51 -9.50 -11.00
CA ASN A 194 12.00 -10.39 -12.04
C ASN A 194 12.16 -9.75 -13.44
N PRO A 195 12.08 -10.54 -14.53
CA PRO A 195 12.27 -10.03 -15.88
C PRO A 195 11.34 -8.86 -16.25
N LEU A 196 10.12 -8.83 -15.68
CA LEU A 196 9.18 -7.72 -15.87
C LEU A 196 9.75 -6.39 -15.35
N VAL A 197 10.23 -6.37 -14.10
CA VAL A 197 10.86 -5.17 -13.49
C VAL A 197 12.08 -4.75 -14.30
N ALA A 198 13.00 -5.70 -14.57
CA ALA A 198 14.24 -5.40 -15.28
C ALA A 198 13.98 -4.84 -16.69
N GLY A 199 12.98 -5.37 -17.41
CA GLY A 199 12.60 -4.89 -18.75
C GLY A 199 12.07 -3.46 -18.75
N HIS A 200 11.19 -3.11 -17.80
CA HIS A 200 10.69 -1.73 -17.66
C HIS A 200 11.78 -0.74 -17.23
N GLU A 201 12.67 -1.13 -16.32
CA GLU A 201 13.80 -0.28 -15.90
C GLU A 201 14.76 -0.01 -17.06
N ALA A 202 15.10 -1.04 -17.86
CA ALA A 202 15.98 -0.89 -19.02
C ALA A 202 15.40 0.05 -20.09
N ARG A 203 14.07 0.14 -20.19
CA ARG A 203 13.37 1.05 -21.13
C ARG A 203 13.05 2.42 -20.55
N GLY A 204 13.30 2.65 -19.26
CA GLY A 204 12.90 3.88 -18.57
C GLY A 204 11.38 4.01 -18.34
N THR A 205 10.62 2.92 -18.41
CA THR A 205 9.15 2.88 -18.23
C THR A 205 8.74 2.23 -16.91
N ALA A 206 9.60 2.33 -15.90
CA ALA A 206 9.38 1.81 -14.55
C ALA A 206 8.14 2.40 -13.86
N ALA A 207 7.76 3.64 -14.23
CA ALA A 207 6.57 4.31 -13.71
C ALA A 207 5.25 3.61 -14.11
N ASP A 208 5.23 2.88 -15.22
CA ASP A 208 4.05 2.17 -15.72
C ASP A 208 3.87 0.78 -15.09
N LEU A 209 4.85 0.35 -14.30
CA LEU A 209 4.89 -1.00 -13.75
C LEU A 209 3.95 -1.16 -12.54
N HIS A 210 3.11 -2.19 -12.57
CA HIS A 210 2.15 -2.50 -11.50
C HIS A 210 2.19 -4.00 -11.12
N VAL A 211 1.06 -4.70 -11.24
CA VAL A 211 0.86 -6.08 -10.76
C VAL A 211 1.82 -7.04 -11.45
N GLY A 212 2.43 -7.94 -10.67
CA GLY A 212 3.43 -8.90 -11.16
C GLY A 212 4.86 -8.43 -10.98
N ALA A 213 5.10 -7.17 -10.59
CA ALA A 213 6.43 -6.74 -10.16
C ALA A 213 6.88 -7.53 -8.93
N HIS A 214 8.12 -8.02 -8.97
CA HIS A 214 8.69 -8.84 -7.91
C HIS A 214 10.17 -8.54 -7.74
N VAL A 215 10.55 -8.16 -6.51
CA VAL A 215 11.93 -7.83 -6.15
C VAL A 215 12.27 -8.43 -4.79
N VAL A 216 13.57 -8.67 -4.56
CA VAL A 216 14.10 -9.10 -3.26
C VAL A 216 15.23 -8.18 -2.85
N PHE A 217 15.18 -7.73 -1.60
CA PHE A 217 16.23 -6.97 -0.96
C PHE A 217 16.89 -7.79 0.14
N ARG A 218 18.21 -7.61 0.30
CA ARG A 218 18.98 -8.12 1.43
C ARG A 218 19.68 -6.99 2.15
N ASN A 219 19.73 -7.09 3.47
CA ASN A 219 20.38 -6.13 4.34
C ASN A 219 21.32 -6.88 5.28
N GLU A 220 22.61 -6.69 5.06
CA GLU A 220 23.70 -7.30 5.85
C GLU A 220 24.06 -6.47 7.10
N SER A 221 23.34 -5.37 7.36
CA SER A 221 23.57 -4.56 8.55
C SER A 221 23.38 -5.39 9.82
N PRO A 222 24.29 -5.28 10.82
CA PRO A 222 24.16 -6.00 12.08
C PRO A 222 22.93 -5.58 12.89
N THR A 223 22.32 -4.43 12.59
CA THR A 223 21.11 -3.93 13.24
C THR A 223 19.82 -4.37 12.54
N ALA A 224 19.90 -5.02 11.38
CA ALA A 224 18.74 -5.53 10.67
C ALA A 224 18.09 -6.68 11.44
N ASP A 225 16.75 -6.68 11.50
CA ASP A 225 15.99 -7.78 12.07
C ASP A 225 16.30 -9.07 11.30
N PRO A 226 16.70 -10.17 11.96
CA PRO A 226 17.18 -11.37 11.28
C PRO A 226 16.10 -12.11 10.48
N ARG A 227 14.82 -11.74 10.64
CA ARG A 227 13.69 -12.39 9.99
C ARG A 227 13.57 -11.99 8.52
N THR A 228 13.19 -12.96 7.70
CA THR A 228 12.66 -12.75 6.35
C THR A 228 11.21 -12.25 6.40
N LEU A 229 10.95 -11.11 5.77
CA LEU A 229 9.62 -10.53 5.57
C LEU A 229 9.19 -10.71 4.11
N MET A 230 7.97 -11.16 3.89
CA MET A 230 7.32 -11.14 2.58
C MET A 230 6.18 -10.14 2.57
N LEU A 231 6.26 -9.15 1.68
CA LEU A 231 5.30 -8.08 1.48
C LEU A 231 4.55 -8.29 0.16
N PHE A 232 3.25 -8.51 0.24
CA PHE A 232 2.34 -8.34 -0.88
C PHE A 232 1.71 -6.95 -0.78
N GLY A 233 1.98 -6.07 -1.73
CA GLY A 233 1.57 -4.67 -1.65
C GLY A 233 1.10 -4.08 -2.98
N ASP A 234 0.79 -2.79 -2.94
CA ASP A 234 0.49 -1.99 -4.13
C ASP A 234 1.41 -0.76 -4.24
N SER A 235 0.95 0.30 -4.90
CA SER A 235 1.70 1.54 -5.08
C SER A 235 2.02 2.27 -3.78
N CYS A 236 1.28 2.03 -2.70
CA CYS A 236 1.61 2.56 -1.37
C CYS A 236 2.86 1.90 -0.78
N SER A 237 3.19 0.67 -1.20
CA SER A 237 4.44 0.00 -0.86
C SER A 237 5.55 0.27 -1.88
N HIS A 238 5.18 0.18 -3.17
CA HIS A 238 6.02 0.35 -4.36
C HIS A 238 7.17 -0.67 -4.50
N PHE A 239 7.70 -0.91 -5.71
CA PHE A 239 8.79 -1.89 -5.91
C PHE A 239 10.20 -1.27 -5.80
N HIS A 240 10.31 0.04 -5.98
CA HIS A 240 11.54 0.77 -5.68
C HIS A 240 11.74 0.89 -4.16
N PRO A 241 12.97 1.19 -3.70
CA PRO A 241 13.28 1.35 -2.29
C PRO A 241 12.81 2.71 -1.75
N ILE A 242 11.52 2.98 -1.92
CA ILE A 242 10.78 4.12 -1.36
C ILE A 242 9.55 3.59 -0.63
N PHE A 243 8.86 4.45 0.11
CA PHE A 243 7.66 4.09 0.89
C PHE A 243 7.89 2.82 1.75
N LEU A 244 6.90 1.93 1.88
CA LEU A 244 7.02 0.77 2.77
C LEU A 244 8.12 -0.18 2.34
N THR A 245 8.31 -0.42 1.03
CA THR A 245 9.33 -1.36 0.57
C THR A 245 10.73 -0.88 0.95
N GLY A 246 11.04 0.41 0.76
CA GLY A 246 12.31 0.99 1.20
C GLY A 246 12.51 0.92 2.72
N LEU A 247 11.51 1.36 3.49
CA LEU A 247 11.59 1.36 4.96
C LEU A 247 11.74 -0.05 5.54
N LEU A 248 11.01 -1.02 5.00
CA LEU A 248 11.06 -2.42 5.44
C LEU A 248 12.34 -3.12 4.97
N ALA A 249 12.86 -2.82 3.78
CA ALA A 249 14.13 -3.38 3.30
C ALA A 249 15.29 -2.99 4.21
N GLU A 250 15.32 -1.75 4.70
CA GLU A 250 16.32 -1.29 5.66
C GLU A 250 16.14 -1.88 7.07
N SER A 251 14.98 -2.48 7.36
CA SER A 251 14.65 -2.98 8.69
C SER A 251 14.86 -4.47 8.87
N PHE A 252 14.73 -5.25 7.78
CA PHE A 252 14.77 -6.71 7.80
C PHE A 252 15.94 -7.24 6.98
N ARG A 253 16.51 -8.36 7.42
CA ARG A 253 17.62 -9.03 6.73
C ARG A 253 17.28 -9.40 5.29
N GLU A 254 16.04 -9.82 5.05
CA GLU A 254 15.56 -10.16 3.72
C GLU A 254 14.11 -9.71 3.56
N LEU A 255 13.83 -8.95 2.50
CA LEU A 255 12.50 -8.50 2.13
C LEU A 255 12.17 -9.01 0.73
N HIS A 256 11.06 -9.74 0.61
CA HIS A 256 10.46 -10.09 -0.67
C HIS A 256 9.27 -9.18 -0.91
N PHE A 257 9.28 -8.38 -1.98
CA PHE A 257 8.13 -7.58 -2.39
C PHE A 257 7.48 -8.18 -3.63
N VAL A 258 6.16 -8.39 -3.57
CA VAL A 258 5.34 -8.80 -4.71
C VAL A 258 4.19 -7.81 -4.86
N TRP A 259 4.09 -7.17 -6.03
CA TRP A 259 2.97 -6.28 -6.33
C TRP A 259 1.73 -7.09 -6.67
N SER A 260 0.90 -7.37 -5.67
CA SER A 260 -0.37 -8.09 -5.86
C SER A 260 -1.23 -8.03 -4.59
N ALA A 261 -2.55 -7.88 -4.77
CA ALA A 261 -3.52 -8.09 -3.70
C ALA A 261 -3.83 -9.59 -3.47
N SER A 262 -3.50 -10.46 -4.43
CA SER A 262 -3.66 -11.92 -4.33
C SER A 262 -2.34 -12.58 -3.96
N LEU A 263 -2.38 -13.53 -3.02
CA LEU A 263 -1.17 -14.21 -2.58
C LEU A 263 -0.75 -15.33 -3.53
N ASP A 264 0.54 -15.39 -3.85
CA ASP A 264 1.18 -16.56 -4.43
C ASP A 264 1.62 -17.49 -3.29
N TRP A 265 0.77 -18.45 -2.96
CA TRP A 265 1.07 -19.38 -1.88
C TRP A 265 2.18 -20.36 -2.21
N SER A 266 2.34 -20.71 -3.49
CA SER A 266 3.45 -21.56 -3.93
C SER A 266 4.78 -20.84 -3.65
N TYR A 267 4.85 -19.53 -3.90
CA TYR A 267 6.01 -18.72 -3.56
C TYR A 267 6.24 -18.59 -2.05
N VAL A 268 5.17 -18.35 -1.28
CA VAL A 268 5.24 -18.34 0.19
C VAL A 268 5.80 -19.66 0.73
N GLU A 269 5.36 -20.80 0.16
CA GLU A 269 5.81 -22.15 0.55
C GLU A 269 7.27 -22.41 0.18
N ARG A 270 7.75 -21.87 -0.96
CA ARG A 270 9.16 -21.95 -1.37
C ARG A 270 10.07 -21.14 -0.46
N VAL A 271 9.70 -19.89 -0.15
CA VAL A 271 10.54 -18.97 0.64
C VAL A 271 10.48 -19.26 2.14
N ARG A 272 9.31 -19.69 2.65
CA ARG A 272 9.03 -19.86 4.09
C ARG A 272 9.40 -18.61 4.91
N PRO A 273 8.77 -17.45 4.62
CA PRO A 273 9.07 -16.23 5.36
C PRO A 273 8.65 -16.36 6.83
N HIS A 274 9.33 -15.63 7.71
CA HIS A 274 8.95 -15.57 9.12
C HIS A 274 7.70 -14.71 9.32
N LEU A 275 7.59 -13.66 8.51
CA LEU A 275 6.52 -12.67 8.54
C LEU A 275 5.92 -12.53 7.14
N LEU A 276 4.59 -12.52 7.07
CA LEU A 276 3.85 -12.22 5.85
C LEU A 276 3.03 -10.96 6.08
N LEU A 277 3.30 -9.89 5.35
CA LEU A 277 2.55 -8.64 5.40
C LEU A 277 1.78 -8.47 4.10
N VAL A 278 0.48 -8.25 4.20
CA VAL A 278 -0.38 -7.92 3.07
C VAL A 278 -0.87 -6.49 3.24
N GLU A 279 -0.43 -5.63 2.35
CA GLU A 279 -0.81 -4.23 2.25
C GLU A 279 -1.74 -4.04 1.05
N VAL A 280 -2.84 -3.32 1.26
CA VAL A 280 -3.73 -2.89 0.18
C VAL A 280 -4.25 -1.48 0.47
N ALA A 281 -4.33 -0.62 -0.53
CA ALA A 281 -5.09 0.61 -0.43
C ALA A 281 -6.57 0.31 -0.15
N GLU A 282 -7.19 1.10 0.72
CA GLU A 282 -8.58 0.90 1.16
C GLU A 282 -9.55 0.87 -0.03
N ARG A 283 -9.29 1.64 -1.11
CA ARG A 283 -10.07 1.56 -2.36
C ARG A 283 -10.11 0.17 -2.98
N PHE A 284 -9.09 -0.67 -2.81
CA PHE A 284 -9.04 -2.03 -3.35
C PHE A 284 -9.87 -3.03 -2.55
N LEU A 285 -10.36 -2.66 -1.36
CA LEU A 285 -11.37 -3.45 -0.65
C LEU A 285 -12.68 -3.59 -1.44
N ALA A 286 -12.85 -2.87 -2.55
CA ALA A 286 -13.90 -3.03 -3.54
C ALA A 286 -14.01 -4.44 -4.13
N ARG A 287 -12.89 -5.19 -4.20
CA ARG A 287 -12.81 -6.52 -4.80
C ARG A 287 -12.04 -7.48 -3.88
N VAL A 288 -12.65 -8.61 -3.55
CA VAL A 288 -12.00 -9.65 -2.72
C VAL A 288 -11.10 -10.50 -3.63
N PRO A 289 -9.80 -10.64 -3.31
CA PRO A 289 -8.87 -11.52 -4.01
C PRO A 289 -9.31 -12.98 -3.99
N ALA A 290 -8.87 -13.75 -5.00
CA ALA A 290 -9.12 -15.19 -5.08
C ALA A 290 -7.93 -16.04 -4.61
N ASP A 291 -6.75 -15.43 -4.40
CA ASP A 291 -5.48 -16.11 -4.08
C ASP A 291 -5.13 -17.24 -5.06
N ARG A 292 -5.48 -17.04 -6.33
CA ARG A 292 -5.04 -17.83 -7.49
C ARG A 292 -4.06 -16.98 -8.30
N PHE A 293 -2.90 -16.73 -7.71
CA PHE A 293 -1.89 -15.85 -8.28
C PHE A 293 -0.57 -16.61 -8.35
N ASP A 294 0.10 -16.47 -9.48
CA ASP A 294 1.47 -16.94 -9.71
C ASP A 294 2.27 -15.74 -10.19
N VAL A 295 3.30 -15.38 -9.44
CA VAL A 295 4.08 -14.17 -9.70
C VAL A 295 4.93 -14.29 -10.97
N GLU A 296 5.37 -15.49 -11.30
CA GLU A 296 6.19 -15.77 -12.47
C GLU A 296 5.33 -15.70 -13.74
N GLU A 297 4.15 -16.33 -13.74
CA GLU A 297 3.19 -16.20 -14.84
C GLU A 297 2.68 -14.76 -15.02
N ALA A 298 2.43 -14.04 -13.92
CA ALA A 298 2.00 -12.64 -13.98
C ALA A 298 3.10 -11.77 -14.58
N GLY A 299 4.36 -12.00 -14.20
CA GLY A 299 5.52 -11.33 -14.78
C GLY A 299 5.66 -11.58 -16.29
N ALA A 300 5.52 -12.82 -16.72
CA ALA A 300 5.59 -13.20 -18.14
C ALA A 300 4.48 -12.54 -18.98
N ARG A 301 3.22 -12.62 -18.52
CA ARG A 301 2.08 -11.96 -19.22
C ARG A 301 2.26 -10.44 -19.33
N GLY A 302 2.82 -9.82 -18.30
CA GLY A 302 3.11 -8.37 -18.30
C GLY A 302 4.16 -8.00 -19.34
N LEU A 303 5.19 -8.83 -19.52
CA LEU A 303 6.23 -8.62 -20.53
C LEU A 303 5.70 -8.75 -21.95
N ASP A 304 4.88 -9.76 -22.22
CA ASP A 304 4.28 -9.97 -23.54
C ASP A 304 3.39 -8.79 -23.93
N SER A 305 2.59 -8.29 -22.98
CA SER A 305 1.72 -7.12 -23.19
C SER A 305 2.54 -5.84 -23.48
N ALA A 306 3.70 -5.67 -22.84
CA ALA A 306 4.58 -4.54 -23.11
C ALA A 306 5.23 -4.65 -24.50
N ALA A 307 5.65 -5.85 -24.90
CA ALA A 307 6.24 -6.11 -26.21
C ALA A 307 5.23 -5.89 -27.36
N GLU A 308 3.98 -6.33 -27.20
CA GLU A 308 2.91 -6.12 -28.18
C GLU A 308 2.51 -4.64 -28.32
N ALA A 309 2.65 -3.85 -27.25
CA ALA A 309 2.36 -2.42 -27.26
C ALA A 309 3.45 -1.56 -27.95
N GLY A 310 4.56 -2.17 -28.39
CA GLY A 310 5.68 -1.45 -28.99
C GLY A 310 6.42 -0.53 -28.01
N ILE A 311 6.35 -0.85 -26.71
CA ILE A 311 7.00 -0.11 -25.62
C ILE A 311 8.32 -0.78 -25.25
#